data_AF-A0A6H9Q9I8-F1
#
_entry.id   AF-A0A6H9Q9I8-F1
#
_cell.length_a   1.000
_cell.length_b   1.000
_cell.length_c   1.000
_cell.angle_alpha   90.00
_cell.angle_beta   90.00
_cell.angle_gamma   90.00
#
_symmetry.space_group_name_H-M   'P 1'
#
loop_
_entity.id
_entity.type
_entity.pdbx_description
1 polymer ?
#
loop_
_entity_poly.entity_id
_entity_poly.type
_entity_poly.pdbx_seq_one_letter_code
_entity_poly.pdbx_strand_id
1 'polypeptide(L)'
;MDKQKTLTLDFVKSQMEPSYTLIWTDYDDNLDNHHDLIQQCIDSKSREHLWEKTDMWYTDAEWEAVCEIVAKLKEECTVFNDFDEEDVDAFFNEHEDEIRDEIYSRNDSNVMAELIRHTDDIPVRVEMLSDYDCINSNWFESQGGYSYEESYFGDMVDSLNLNPAKVKKILTEHGYKTHGRFPHRRSRNGKEQVSYEQFYEELINSCCGANLLTYIGKVSLKELYDADFSLKEVIIPKGNCCGLFSSVFGGGSLLEMELKQDVRLKLEGKGCHGFRFRLDYERSKYEYSIRHVYGVDDSFFNNPVGIVS
;
A
#
# COMPACT_ATOMS: atom_id res chain seq x y z
N MET A 1 28.50 55.81 -19.90
CA MET A 1 27.68 55.22 -20.98
C MET A 1 26.74 54.27 -20.28
N ASP A 2 25.60 54.80 -19.85
CA ASP A 2 24.51 53.93 -19.39
C ASP A 2 24.07 53.14 -20.61
N LYS A 3 24.31 51.82 -20.58
CA LYS A 3 23.65 50.92 -21.53
C LYS A 3 22.17 51.14 -21.29
N GLN A 4 21.49 51.72 -22.28
CA GLN A 4 20.05 51.76 -22.32
C GLN A 4 19.60 50.31 -22.14
N LYS A 5 19.08 49.96 -20.96
CA LYS A 5 18.61 48.60 -20.68
C LYS A 5 17.44 48.38 -21.62
N THR A 6 17.54 47.39 -22.47
CA THR A 6 16.43 46.98 -23.35
C THR A 6 15.76 45.81 -22.68
N LEU A 7 14.45 45.89 -22.50
CA LEU A 7 13.66 44.78 -21.99
C LEU A 7 13.76 43.64 -23.02
N THR A 8 14.38 42.55 -22.60
CA THR A 8 14.67 41.37 -23.43
C THR A 8 14.51 40.12 -22.58
N LEU A 9 14.25 38.97 -23.21
CA LEU A 9 14.12 37.70 -22.50
C LEU A 9 15.39 37.38 -21.68
N ASP A 10 16.57 37.57 -22.25
CA ASP A 10 17.84 37.37 -21.55
C ASP A 10 17.98 38.25 -20.31
N PHE A 11 17.48 39.49 -20.37
CA PHE A 11 17.46 40.37 -19.21
C PHE A 11 16.52 39.84 -18.13
N VAL A 12 15.28 39.47 -18.45
CA VAL A 12 14.31 38.90 -17.49
C VAL A 12 14.86 37.61 -16.87
N LYS A 13 15.42 36.70 -17.68
CA LYS A 13 16.06 35.46 -17.21
C LYS A 13 17.23 35.69 -16.27
N SER A 14 17.93 36.84 -16.40
CA SER A 14 19.03 37.23 -15.52
C SER A 14 18.58 37.78 -14.16
N GLN A 15 17.32 38.20 -14.03
CA GLN A 15 16.73 38.63 -12.76
C GLN A 15 16.12 37.45 -11.98
N MET A 16 15.73 36.39 -12.69
CA MET A 16 15.20 35.18 -12.06
C MET A 16 16.22 34.46 -11.16
N GLU A 17 15.72 33.93 -10.04
CA GLU A 17 16.48 33.09 -9.11
C GLU A 17 16.94 31.79 -9.78
N PRO A 18 18.04 31.16 -9.32
CA PRO A 18 18.56 29.93 -9.92
C PRO A 18 17.64 28.72 -9.71
N SER A 19 16.78 28.74 -8.68
CA SER A 19 15.85 27.68 -8.33
C SER A 19 14.60 28.27 -7.68
N TYR A 20 13.44 27.66 -7.93
CA TYR A 20 12.17 28.04 -7.33
C TYR A 20 11.50 26.81 -6.70
N THR A 21 11.17 26.92 -5.41
CA THR A 21 10.24 25.98 -4.75
C THR A 21 8.82 26.49 -4.97
N LEU A 22 8.18 26.01 -6.04
CA LEU A 22 6.81 26.38 -6.41
C LEU A 22 5.78 25.82 -5.43
N ILE A 23 6.06 24.64 -4.86
CA ILE A 23 5.14 23.97 -3.93
C ILE A 23 5.90 23.63 -2.65
N TRP A 24 5.41 24.15 -1.53
CA TRP A 24 5.89 23.78 -0.21
C TRP A 24 5.08 22.60 0.31
N THR A 25 5.78 21.52 0.66
CA THR A 25 5.20 20.36 1.36
C THR A 25 5.90 20.22 2.70
N ASP A 26 5.15 19.97 3.75
CA ASP A 26 5.67 19.69 5.08
C ASP A 26 5.22 18.32 5.60
N TYR A 27 5.53 18.00 6.85
CA TYR A 27 5.26 16.69 7.42
C TYR A 27 3.76 16.39 7.59
N ASP A 28 2.89 17.40 7.56
CA ASP A 28 1.44 17.23 7.59
C ASP A 28 0.89 16.86 6.19
N ASP A 29 1.66 17.09 5.12
CA ASP A 29 1.38 16.59 3.76
C ASP A 29 1.81 15.12 3.62
N ASN A 30 0.86 14.20 3.79
CA ASN A 30 1.07 12.75 3.65
C ASN A 30 -0.14 12.03 3.03
N LEU A 31 -0.01 10.71 2.82
CA LEU A 31 -1.03 9.87 2.19
C LEU A 31 -1.72 8.89 3.17
N ASP A 32 -1.59 9.11 4.49
CA ASP A 32 -2.11 8.19 5.52
C ASP A 32 -3.64 8.04 5.46
N ASN A 33 -4.35 9.06 4.99
CA ASN A 33 -5.80 9.05 4.83
C ASN A 33 -6.26 8.74 3.40
N HIS A 34 -5.33 8.32 2.53
CA HIS A 34 -5.55 8.09 1.10
C HIS A 34 -5.39 6.61 0.71
N HIS A 35 -5.68 5.69 1.62
CA HIS A 35 -5.60 4.24 1.37
C HIS A 35 -6.45 3.78 0.18
N ASP A 36 -7.57 4.46 -0.11
CA ASP A 36 -8.41 4.18 -1.27
C ASP A 36 -7.69 4.46 -2.60
N LEU A 37 -6.94 5.56 -2.66
CA LEU A 37 -6.10 5.93 -3.79
C LEU A 37 -4.94 4.95 -3.99
N ILE A 38 -4.27 4.58 -2.89
CA ILE A 38 -3.15 3.63 -2.93
C ILE A 38 -3.64 2.24 -3.37
N GLN A 39 -4.80 1.79 -2.89
CA GLN A 39 -5.40 0.54 -3.34
C GLN A 39 -5.82 0.58 -4.82
N GLN A 40 -6.28 1.72 -5.35
CA GLN A 40 -6.53 1.87 -6.79
C GLN A 40 -5.25 1.70 -7.60
N CYS A 41 -4.11 2.18 -7.10
CA CYS A 41 -2.81 1.98 -7.74
C CYS A 41 -2.40 0.50 -7.73
N ILE A 42 -2.62 -0.22 -6.62
CA ILE A 42 -2.40 -1.67 -6.51
C ILE A 42 -3.32 -2.46 -7.47
N ASP A 43 -4.60 -2.11 -7.50
CA ASP A 43 -5.61 -2.80 -8.32
C ASP A 43 -5.35 -2.60 -9.83
N SER A 44 -4.91 -1.39 -10.22
CA SER A 44 -4.55 -1.03 -11.60
C SER A 44 -3.12 -1.41 -12.01
N LYS A 45 -2.25 -1.73 -11.03
CA LYS A 45 -0.80 -1.96 -11.21
C LYS A 45 -0.13 -0.78 -11.89
N SER A 46 -0.45 0.43 -11.43
CA SER A 46 -0.02 1.68 -12.03
C SER A 46 0.04 2.77 -10.97
N ARG A 47 1.04 3.63 -11.08
CA ARG A 47 1.14 4.89 -10.31
C ARG A 47 0.26 6.04 -10.83
N GLU A 48 -0.42 5.85 -11.97
CA GLU A 48 -1.16 6.91 -12.66
C GLU A 48 -2.19 7.60 -11.75
N HIS A 49 -2.99 6.83 -11.01
CA HIS A 49 -4.00 7.44 -10.13
C HIS A 49 -3.38 8.34 -9.06
N LEU A 50 -2.25 7.93 -8.48
CA LEU A 50 -1.54 8.74 -7.48
C LEU A 50 -0.97 10.02 -8.10
N TRP A 51 -0.40 9.92 -9.31
CA TRP A 51 0.08 11.08 -10.07
C TRP A 51 -1.04 12.06 -10.41
N GLU A 52 -2.14 11.57 -11.00
CA GLU A 52 -3.29 12.40 -11.38
C GLU A 52 -3.88 13.14 -10.18
N LYS A 53 -3.96 12.48 -9.01
CA LYS A 53 -4.48 13.11 -7.81
C LYS A 53 -3.53 14.13 -7.20
N THR A 54 -2.24 13.82 -7.19
CA THR A 54 -1.22 14.75 -6.69
C THR A 54 -1.17 16.00 -7.56
N ASP A 55 -1.15 15.83 -8.88
CA ASP A 55 -1.20 16.94 -9.85
C ASP A 55 -2.43 17.83 -9.59
N MET A 56 -3.61 17.22 -9.50
CA MET A 56 -4.87 17.93 -9.21
C MET A 56 -4.86 18.68 -7.87
N TRP A 57 -4.23 18.16 -6.81
CA TRP A 57 -4.19 18.81 -5.51
C TRP A 57 -3.30 20.06 -5.48
N TYR A 58 -2.22 20.06 -6.26
CA TYR A 58 -1.21 21.12 -6.20
C TYR A 58 -1.18 22.03 -7.43
N THR A 59 -1.98 21.76 -8.47
CA THR A 59 -2.06 22.60 -9.69
C THR A 59 -2.34 24.07 -9.37
N ASP A 60 -3.33 24.34 -8.50
CA ASP A 60 -3.72 25.72 -8.16
C ASP A 60 -2.61 26.43 -7.39
N ALA A 61 -1.97 25.74 -6.43
CA ALA A 61 -0.88 26.29 -5.64
C ALA A 61 0.37 26.57 -6.51
N GLU A 62 0.70 25.66 -7.42
CA GLU A 62 1.78 25.86 -8.38
C GLU A 62 1.50 27.05 -9.29
N TRP A 63 0.27 27.16 -9.81
CA TRP A 63 -0.16 28.28 -10.63
C TRP A 63 -0.07 29.62 -9.89
N GLU A 64 -0.51 29.67 -8.63
CA GLU A 64 -0.41 30.86 -7.77
C GLU A 64 1.06 31.26 -7.55
N ALA A 65 1.93 30.29 -7.22
CA ALA A 65 3.36 30.55 -7.04
C ALA A 65 4.02 31.13 -8.31
N VAL A 66 3.70 30.58 -9.49
CA VAL A 66 4.19 31.10 -10.77
C VAL A 66 3.67 32.52 -11.01
N CYS A 67 2.38 32.79 -10.75
CA CYS A 67 1.80 34.12 -10.87
C CYS A 67 2.49 35.14 -9.96
N GLU A 68 2.80 34.76 -8.72
CA GLU A 68 3.53 35.61 -7.77
C GLU A 68 4.96 35.90 -8.24
N ILE A 69 5.66 34.91 -8.78
CA ILE A 69 7.02 35.09 -9.32
C ILE A 69 6.97 36.06 -10.51
N VAL A 70 6.02 35.87 -11.43
CA VAL A 70 5.83 36.78 -12.57
C VAL A 70 5.53 38.20 -12.11
N ALA A 71 4.66 38.37 -11.10
CA ALA A 71 4.35 39.69 -10.54
C ALA A 71 5.60 40.36 -9.92
N LYS A 72 6.43 39.61 -9.19
CA LYS A 72 7.70 40.11 -8.64
C LYS A 72 8.68 40.51 -9.74
N LEU A 73 8.80 39.72 -10.81
CA LEU A 73 9.66 40.07 -11.95
C LEU A 73 9.20 41.34 -12.67
N LYS A 74 7.87 41.55 -12.79
CA LYS A 74 7.31 42.80 -13.32
C LYS A 74 7.65 43.99 -12.42
N GLU A 75 7.48 43.84 -11.10
CA GLU A 75 7.85 44.86 -10.11
C GLU A 75 9.36 45.18 -10.16
N GLU A 76 10.22 44.16 -10.33
CA GLU A 76 11.66 44.35 -10.51
C GLU A 76 11.99 45.14 -11.77
N CYS A 77 11.26 44.91 -12.87
CA CYS A 77 11.44 45.67 -14.10
C CYS A 77 10.98 47.13 -13.97
N THR A 78 9.81 47.37 -13.38
CA THR A 78 9.24 48.74 -13.27
C THR A 78 9.91 49.56 -12.18
N VAL A 79 10.09 49.02 -10.98
CA VAL A 79 10.54 49.76 -9.79
C VAL A 79 12.07 49.87 -9.72
N PHE A 80 12.79 48.80 -10.04
CA PHE A 80 14.25 48.76 -9.84
C PHE A 80 15.04 49.01 -11.14
N ASN A 81 14.38 48.93 -12.30
CA ASN A 81 15.01 49.10 -13.60
C ASN A 81 14.41 50.25 -14.43
N ASP A 82 13.46 51.01 -13.87
CA ASP A 82 12.83 52.21 -14.46
C ASP A 82 12.24 51.98 -15.87
N PHE A 83 11.73 50.78 -16.14
CA PHE A 83 10.97 50.50 -17.36
C PHE A 83 9.53 51.03 -17.25
N ASP A 84 8.95 51.43 -18.39
CA ASP A 84 7.55 51.84 -18.46
C ASP A 84 6.61 50.64 -18.18
N GLU A 85 5.56 50.88 -17.39
CA GLU A 85 4.63 49.83 -16.97
C GLU A 85 3.86 49.22 -18.16
N GLU A 86 3.46 50.03 -19.13
CA GLU A 86 2.75 49.54 -20.32
C GLU A 86 3.69 48.70 -21.20
N ASP A 87 4.95 49.11 -21.33
CA ASP A 87 5.98 48.36 -22.08
C ASP A 87 6.30 47.01 -21.38
N VAL A 88 6.38 46.99 -20.05
CA VAL A 88 6.61 45.76 -19.26
C VAL A 88 5.42 44.82 -19.39
N ASP A 89 4.20 45.31 -19.22
CA ASP A 89 3.01 44.48 -19.35
C ASP A 89 2.84 43.92 -20.76
N ALA A 90 3.07 44.73 -21.80
CA ALA A 90 3.04 44.26 -23.18
C ALA A 90 4.08 43.15 -23.42
N PHE A 91 5.31 43.33 -22.94
CA PHE A 91 6.38 42.36 -23.09
C PHE A 91 6.08 41.03 -22.38
N PHE A 92 5.63 41.08 -21.13
CA PHE A 92 5.32 39.87 -20.37
C PHE A 92 4.11 39.12 -20.93
N ASN A 93 3.14 39.82 -21.52
CA ASN A 93 2.02 39.17 -22.21
C ASN A 93 2.45 38.55 -23.54
N GLU A 94 3.38 39.18 -24.28
CA GLU A 94 3.95 38.61 -25.52
C GLU A 94 4.80 37.37 -25.25
N HIS A 95 5.52 37.37 -24.13
CA HIS A 95 6.48 36.32 -23.74
C HIS A 95 6.01 35.44 -22.57
N GLU A 96 4.69 35.35 -22.34
CA GLU A 96 4.13 34.67 -21.18
C GLU A 96 4.62 33.21 -21.10
N ASP A 97 4.45 32.45 -22.19
CA ASP A 97 4.83 31.03 -22.23
C ASP A 97 6.33 30.84 -21.96
N GLU A 98 7.21 31.64 -22.56
CA GLU A 98 8.66 31.48 -22.41
C GLU A 98 9.17 31.83 -21.00
N ILE A 99 8.52 32.79 -20.34
CA ILE A 99 8.82 33.18 -18.97
C ILE A 99 8.36 32.08 -18.00
N ARG A 100 7.16 31.53 -18.22
CA ARG A 100 6.62 30.45 -17.40
C ARG A 100 7.40 29.15 -17.57
N ASP A 101 7.73 28.78 -18.80
CA ASP A 101 8.57 27.62 -19.10
C ASP A 101 9.93 27.71 -18.42
N GLU A 102 10.53 28.92 -18.38
CA GLU A 102 11.78 29.14 -17.65
C GLU A 102 11.60 28.96 -16.14
N ILE A 103 10.52 29.48 -15.54
CA ILE A 103 10.22 29.28 -14.11
C ILE A 103 10.05 27.78 -13.81
N TYR A 104 9.27 27.05 -14.61
CA TYR A 104 9.09 25.60 -14.44
C TYR A 104 10.39 24.82 -14.63
N SER A 105 11.27 25.24 -15.55
CA SER A 105 12.58 24.61 -15.73
C SER A 105 13.51 24.74 -14.51
N ARG A 106 13.23 25.71 -13.64
CA ARG A 106 13.94 25.98 -12.39
C ARG A 106 13.16 25.48 -11.16
N ASN A 107 12.06 24.75 -11.34
CA ASN A 107 11.28 24.17 -10.24
C ASN A 107 12.05 23.04 -9.56
N ASP A 108 12.30 23.16 -8.25
CA ASP A 108 12.94 22.11 -7.44
C ASP A 108 11.96 21.34 -6.54
N SER A 109 10.67 21.65 -6.62
CA SER A 109 9.63 20.97 -5.84
C SER A 109 9.51 19.50 -6.25
N ASN A 110 9.48 18.60 -5.27
CA ASN A 110 9.22 17.18 -5.50
C ASN A 110 8.13 16.66 -4.57
N VAL A 111 6.91 17.16 -4.81
CA VAL A 111 5.72 16.86 -4.01
C VAL A 111 5.52 15.35 -3.83
N MET A 112 5.63 14.57 -4.90
CA MET A 112 5.42 13.12 -4.83
C MET A 112 6.43 12.44 -3.90
N ALA A 113 7.72 12.79 -3.99
CA ALA A 113 8.73 12.20 -3.13
C ALA A 113 8.53 12.61 -1.66
N GLU A 114 8.12 13.86 -1.40
CA GLU A 114 7.87 14.35 -0.05
C GLU A 114 6.61 13.70 0.56
N LEU A 115 5.50 13.61 -0.18
CA LEU A 115 4.29 12.89 0.26
C LEU A 115 4.62 11.43 0.62
N ILE A 116 5.37 10.74 -0.23
CA ILE A 116 5.80 9.35 0.03
C ILE A 116 6.70 9.27 1.27
N ARG A 117 7.60 10.25 1.45
CA ARG A 117 8.54 10.31 2.59
C ARG A 117 7.82 10.55 3.92
N HIS A 118 6.71 11.29 3.90
CA HIS A 118 5.91 11.62 5.08
C HIS A 118 4.79 10.63 5.37
N THR A 119 4.54 9.67 4.47
CA THR A 119 3.53 8.64 4.68
C THR A 119 4.10 7.49 5.51
N ASP A 120 3.38 7.11 6.56
CA ASP A 120 3.79 6.01 7.43
C ASP A 120 3.68 4.64 6.72
N ASP A 121 4.34 3.65 7.30
CA ASP A 121 4.21 2.26 6.84
C ASP A 121 2.75 1.79 6.99
N ILE A 122 2.17 1.33 5.89
CA ILE A 122 0.73 1.06 5.78
C ILE A 122 0.43 -0.37 6.23
N PRO A 123 -0.53 -0.61 7.13
CA PRO A 123 -1.02 -1.95 7.47
C PRO A 123 -1.53 -2.71 6.25
N VAL A 124 -1.11 -3.96 6.10
CA VAL A 124 -1.51 -4.84 4.99
C VAL A 124 -1.95 -6.22 5.47
N ARG A 125 -2.76 -6.84 4.63
CA ARG A 125 -3.19 -8.22 4.75
C ARG A 125 -2.97 -8.99 3.45
N VAL A 126 -2.44 -10.20 3.56
CA VAL A 126 -2.31 -11.15 2.46
C VAL A 126 -3.23 -12.32 2.72
N GLU A 127 -4.31 -12.40 1.93
CA GLU A 127 -5.40 -13.35 2.13
C GLU A 127 -5.19 -14.56 1.21
N MET A 128 -5.25 -15.78 1.77
CA MET A 128 -5.26 -17.02 1.01
C MET A 128 -6.64 -17.24 0.41
N LEU A 129 -6.68 -17.40 -0.91
CA LEU A 129 -7.86 -17.78 -1.68
C LEU A 129 -7.75 -19.26 -2.09
N SER A 130 -8.85 -19.99 -1.98
CA SER A 130 -9.02 -21.37 -2.45
C SER A 130 -10.30 -21.52 -3.29
N ASP A 131 -10.29 -22.49 -4.21
CA ASP A 131 -11.47 -22.85 -5.00
C ASP A 131 -12.63 -23.41 -4.14
N TYR A 132 -12.39 -23.66 -2.85
CA TYR A 132 -13.37 -24.08 -1.86
C TYR A 132 -13.97 -22.91 -1.04
N ASP A 133 -13.55 -21.66 -1.29
CA ASP A 133 -13.88 -20.46 -0.49
C ASP A 133 -15.32 -19.95 -0.62
N CYS A 134 -16.07 -20.39 -1.62
CA CYS A 134 -17.35 -19.77 -1.95
C CYS A 134 -18.41 -19.92 -0.84
N ILE A 135 -18.25 -20.91 0.05
CA ILE A 135 -19.12 -21.19 1.21
C ILE A 135 -18.33 -21.80 2.39
N ASN A 136 -17.18 -22.45 2.15
CA ASN A 136 -16.46 -23.16 3.21
C ASN A 136 -15.38 -22.28 3.85
N SER A 137 -15.35 -22.31 5.18
CA SER A 137 -14.22 -21.86 5.98
C SER A 137 -13.81 -22.99 6.92
N ASN A 138 -12.70 -22.81 7.62
CA ASN A 138 -12.35 -23.66 8.75
C ASN A 138 -13.53 -23.90 9.71
N TRP A 139 -14.34 -22.87 9.98
CA TRP A 139 -15.48 -22.96 10.90
C TRP A 139 -16.57 -23.90 10.37
N PHE A 140 -16.95 -23.78 9.10
CA PHE A 140 -17.97 -24.66 8.51
C PHE A 140 -17.51 -26.11 8.47
N GLU A 141 -16.25 -26.35 8.13
CA GLU A 141 -15.67 -27.70 8.10
C GLU A 141 -15.55 -28.31 9.50
N SER A 142 -15.36 -27.50 10.54
CA SER A 142 -15.27 -27.99 11.92
C SER A 142 -16.56 -28.64 12.44
N GLN A 143 -17.74 -28.23 11.94
CA GLN A 143 -19.05 -28.75 12.38
C GLN A 143 -19.30 -30.18 11.91
N GLY A 144 -18.87 -30.51 10.68
CA GLY A 144 -19.00 -31.84 10.08
C GLY A 144 -17.82 -32.76 10.40
N GLY A 145 -16.68 -32.18 10.78
CA GLY A 145 -15.39 -32.84 10.94
C GLY A 145 -14.44 -32.50 9.79
N TYR A 146 -13.16 -32.38 10.11
CA TYR A 146 -12.14 -31.90 9.18
C TYR A 146 -11.81 -32.90 8.09
N SER A 147 -11.81 -32.45 6.83
CA SER A 147 -11.20 -33.16 5.69
C SER A 147 -9.92 -32.45 5.27
N TYR A 148 -8.92 -33.19 4.82
CA TYR A 148 -7.71 -32.63 4.19
C TYR A 148 -7.80 -32.60 2.67
N GLU A 149 -8.47 -33.59 2.08
CA GLU A 149 -8.63 -33.67 0.63
C GLU A 149 -9.83 -32.81 0.22
N GLU A 150 -9.67 -32.06 -0.87
CA GLU A 150 -10.72 -31.26 -1.51
C GLU A 150 -11.44 -30.31 -0.53
N SER A 151 -10.67 -29.58 0.28
CA SER A 151 -11.20 -28.72 1.34
C SER A 151 -10.37 -27.46 1.52
N TYR A 152 -11.02 -26.42 2.05
CA TYR A 152 -10.36 -25.18 2.44
C TYR A 152 -9.30 -25.43 3.51
N PHE A 153 -9.64 -26.26 4.51
CA PHE A 153 -8.72 -26.64 5.57
C PHE A 153 -7.47 -27.33 5.04
N GLY A 154 -7.61 -28.15 4.00
CA GLY A 154 -6.49 -28.81 3.32
C GLY A 154 -5.52 -27.80 2.70
N ASP A 155 -6.05 -26.80 2.01
CA ASP A 155 -5.26 -25.74 1.37
C ASP A 155 -4.57 -24.84 2.41
N MET A 156 -5.23 -24.58 3.55
CA MET A 156 -4.61 -23.87 4.67
C MET A 156 -3.45 -24.68 5.29
N VAL A 157 -3.64 -25.99 5.51
CA VAL A 157 -2.59 -26.90 6.00
C VAL A 157 -1.41 -26.95 5.03
N ASP A 158 -1.68 -26.92 3.72
CA ASP A 158 -0.65 -26.89 2.69
C ASP A 158 0.08 -25.55 2.63
N SER A 159 -0.65 -24.43 2.74
CA SER A 159 -0.10 -23.07 2.74
C SER A 159 0.82 -22.80 3.92
N LEU A 160 0.45 -23.28 5.12
CA LEU A 160 1.28 -23.20 6.33
C LEU A 160 2.42 -24.25 6.36
N ASN A 161 2.52 -25.06 5.31
CA ASN A 161 3.48 -26.17 5.19
C ASN A 161 3.42 -27.15 6.37
N LEU A 162 2.23 -27.38 6.93
CA LEU A 162 2.01 -28.33 8.03
C LEU A 162 1.99 -29.77 7.51
N ASN A 163 2.35 -30.73 8.37
CA ASN A 163 2.22 -32.16 8.05
C ASN A 163 0.78 -32.62 8.35
N PRO A 164 -0.01 -33.03 7.34
CA PRO A 164 -1.42 -33.39 7.54
C PRO A 164 -1.63 -34.49 8.59
N ALA A 165 -0.74 -35.48 8.64
CA ALA A 165 -0.85 -36.56 9.63
C ALA A 165 -0.66 -36.08 11.08
N LYS A 166 0.17 -35.06 11.30
CA LYS A 166 0.34 -34.45 12.63
C LYS A 166 -0.84 -33.56 12.98
N VAL A 167 -1.36 -32.80 12.02
CA VAL A 167 -2.60 -32.02 12.17
C VAL A 167 -3.76 -32.92 12.57
N LYS A 168 -3.97 -34.04 11.85
CA LYS A 168 -4.99 -35.04 12.19
C LYS A 168 -4.83 -35.53 13.62
N LYS A 169 -3.60 -35.87 14.03
CA LYS A 169 -3.32 -36.36 15.38
C LYS A 169 -3.83 -35.37 16.43
N ILE A 170 -3.45 -34.09 16.32
CA ILE A 170 -3.85 -33.04 17.26
C ILE A 170 -5.36 -32.85 17.29
N LEU A 171 -6.01 -32.79 16.13
CA LEU A 171 -7.47 -32.71 16.05
C LEU A 171 -8.16 -33.88 16.76
N THR A 172 -7.71 -35.12 16.50
CA THR A 172 -8.30 -36.31 17.11
C THR A 172 -8.03 -36.42 18.61
N GLU A 173 -6.86 -35.97 19.08
CA GLU A 173 -6.51 -35.93 20.51
C GLU A 173 -7.42 -34.94 21.27
N HIS A 174 -7.88 -33.88 20.60
CA HIS A 174 -8.85 -32.93 21.13
C HIS A 174 -10.32 -33.29 20.82
N GLY A 175 -10.59 -34.49 20.29
CA GLY A 175 -11.96 -35.02 20.11
C GLY A 175 -12.67 -34.59 18.82
N TYR A 176 -11.99 -33.93 17.89
CA TYR A 176 -12.58 -33.57 16.60
C TYR A 176 -12.66 -34.78 15.66
N LYS A 177 -13.78 -34.85 14.91
CA LYS A 177 -13.94 -35.83 13.84
C LYS A 177 -13.07 -35.42 12.65
N THR A 178 -12.45 -36.41 12.00
CA THR A 178 -11.69 -36.20 10.76
C THR A 178 -12.12 -37.21 9.72
N HIS A 179 -12.27 -36.78 8.47
CA HIS A 179 -12.72 -37.61 7.36
C HIS A 179 -11.63 -37.77 6.29
N GLY A 180 -11.69 -38.86 5.53
CA GLY A 180 -10.75 -39.08 4.44
C GLY A 180 -9.29 -39.28 4.88
N ARG A 181 -8.36 -39.04 3.96
CA ARG A 181 -6.94 -39.34 4.12
C ARG A 181 -6.15 -38.09 4.52
N PHE A 182 -5.32 -38.24 5.54
CA PHE A 182 -4.32 -37.25 5.95
C PHE A 182 -2.92 -37.83 5.71
N PRO A 183 -2.30 -37.58 4.55
CA PRO A 183 -1.04 -38.20 4.20
C PRO A 183 0.10 -37.71 5.12
N HIS A 184 1.00 -38.62 5.47
CA HIS A 184 2.18 -38.27 6.26
C HIS A 184 3.30 -37.71 5.37
N ARG A 185 3.38 -36.38 5.27
CA ARG A 185 4.38 -35.69 4.45
C ARG A 185 5.67 -35.41 5.24
N ARG A 186 6.56 -36.39 5.31
CA ARG A 186 7.83 -36.30 6.08
C ARG A 186 8.72 -35.12 5.67
N SER A 187 8.69 -34.72 4.40
CA SER A 187 9.47 -33.60 3.86
C SER A 187 9.14 -32.23 4.49
N ARG A 188 7.96 -32.11 5.13
CA ARG A 188 7.51 -30.88 5.80
C ARG A 188 7.94 -30.78 7.27
N ASN A 189 8.34 -31.89 7.89
CA ASN A 189 8.72 -31.90 9.30
C ASN A 189 9.94 -31.01 9.54
N GLY A 190 9.82 -30.05 10.46
CA GLY A 190 10.85 -29.05 10.77
C GLY A 190 10.86 -27.85 9.81
N LYS A 191 9.91 -27.78 8.88
CA LYS A 191 9.75 -26.68 7.91
C LYS A 191 8.38 -26.02 7.98
N GLU A 192 7.60 -26.34 9.01
CA GLU A 192 6.30 -25.76 9.28
C GLU A 192 6.45 -24.24 9.48
N GLN A 193 5.53 -23.45 8.91
CA GLN A 193 5.57 -22.00 9.09
C GLN A 193 5.18 -21.57 10.50
N VAL A 194 4.32 -22.36 11.16
CA VAL A 194 3.76 -22.05 12.49
C VAL A 194 3.89 -23.26 13.41
N SER A 195 3.63 -23.10 14.71
CA SER A 195 3.50 -24.26 15.61
C SER A 195 2.16 -24.96 15.42
N TYR A 196 2.12 -26.26 15.72
CA TYR A 196 0.85 -26.98 15.60
C TYR A 196 -0.12 -26.58 16.72
N GLU A 197 0.43 -26.17 17.87
CA GLU A 197 -0.28 -25.66 19.02
C GLU A 197 -0.97 -24.33 18.70
N GLN A 198 -0.23 -23.32 18.21
CA GLN A 198 -0.82 -22.05 17.77
C GLN A 198 -1.82 -22.25 16.63
N PHE A 199 -1.51 -23.15 15.68
CA PHE A 199 -2.46 -23.49 14.63
C PHE A 199 -3.78 -23.98 15.21
N TYR A 200 -3.74 -24.94 16.14
CA TYR A 200 -4.95 -25.45 16.79
C TYR A 200 -5.68 -24.37 17.61
N GLU A 201 -4.95 -23.54 18.36
CA GLU A 201 -5.51 -22.42 19.13
C GLU A 201 -6.25 -21.43 18.24
N GLU A 202 -5.73 -21.12 17.04
CA GLU A 202 -6.47 -20.28 16.09
C GLU A 202 -7.76 -20.91 15.60
N LEU A 203 -7.77 -22.23 15.34
CA LEU A 203 -8.98 -22.88 14.84
C LEU A 203 -10.11 -22.80 15.86
N ILE A 204 -9.81 -22.94 17.15
CA ILE A 204 -10.81 -22.93 18.22
C ILE A 204 -11.24 -21.51 18.61
N ASN A 205 -10.36 -20.52 18.41
CA ASN A 205 -10.66 -19.11 18.70
C ASN A 205 -11.29 -18.38 17.51
N SER A 206 -11.41 -19.04 16.36
CA SER A 206 -12.14 -18.53 15.19
C SER A 206 -13.62 -18.32 15.50
N CYS A 207 -14.07 -17.08 15.67
CA CYS A 207 -15.46 -16.76 16.00
C CYS A 207 -16.36 -16.54 14.78
N CYS A 208 -15.78 -16.38 13.59
CA CYS A 208 -16.51 -16.09 12.36
C CYS A 208 -16.66 -17.32 11.48
N GLY A 209 -17.87 -17.50 10.92
CA GLY A 209 -18.21 -18.65 10.07
C GLY A 209 -17.62 -18.63 8.66
N ALA A 210 -17.17 -17.50 8.15
CA ALA A 210 -16.57 -17.42 6.81
C ALA A 210 -15.30 -16.56 6.88
N ASN A 211 -14.15 -17.19 7.03
CA ASN A 211 -12.86 -16.53 7.22
C ASN A 211 -11.79 -17.13 6.32
N LEU A 212 -10.75 -16.33 6.08
CA LEU A 212 -9.59 -16.69 5.28
C LEU A 212 -8.32 -16.68 6.13
N LEU A 213 -7.40 -17.60 5.86
CA LEU A 213 -6.02 -17.53 6.31
C LEU A 213 -5.42 -16.22 5.80
N THR A 214 -5.02 -15.38 6.74
CA THR A 214 -4.59 -14.01 6.52
C THR A 214 -3.25 -13.80 7.19
N TYR A 215 -2.25 -13.39 6.41
CA TYR A 215 -0.96 -12.94 6.91
C TYR A 215 -1.02 -11.42 7.09
N ILE A 216 -0.49 -10.92 8.20
CA ILE A 216 -0.47 -9.49 8.50
C ILE A 216 0.95 -8.95 8.46
N GLY A 217 1.06 -7.68 8.09
CA GLY A 217 2.33 -6.99 7.96
C GLY A 217 2.12 -5.50 7.72
N LYS A 218 3.22 -4.79 7.54
CA LYS A 218 3.20 -3.41 7.04
C LYS A 218 3.93 -3.28 5.72
N VAL A 219 3.63 -2.28 4.92
CA VAL A 219 4.33 -2.02 3.66
C VAL A 219 4.69 -0.55 3.55
N SER A 220 5.90 -0.27 3.07
CA SER A 220 6.30 1.10 2.77
C SER A 220 5.65 1.54 1.47
N LEU A 221 5.03 2.72 1.47
CA LEU A 221 4.52 3.32 0.24
C LEU A 221 5.64 3.55 -0.78
N LYS A 222 6.85 3.86 -0.32
CA LYS A 222 8.02 3.99 -1.19
C LYS A 222 8.32 2.70 -1.95
N GLU A 223 8.27 1.55 -1.29
CA GLU A 223 8.51 0.26 -1.94
C GLU A 223 7.40 -0.08 -2.94
N LEU A 224 6.14 0.23 -2.62
CA LEU A 224 5.03 0.09 -3.56
C LEU A 224 5.21 0.97 -4.80
N TYR A 225 5.60 2.23 -4.60
CA TYR A 225 5.81 3.18 -5.67
C TYR A 225 7.01 2.80 -6.56
N ASP A 226 8.14 2.41 -5.95
CA ASP A 226 9.34 1.94 -6.66
C ASP A 226 9.05 0.65 -7.46
N ALA A 227 8.07 -0.16 -7.02
CA ALA A 227 7.57 -1.34 -7.72
C ALA A 227 6.48 -1.05 -8.77
N ASP A 228 6.14 0.21 -9.02
CA ASP A 228 5.03 0.65 -9.89
C ASP A 228 3.69 0.00 -9.52
N PHE A 229 3.51 -0.29 -8.22
CA PHE A 229 2.36 -1.02 -7.67
C PHE A 229 2.11 -2.39 -8.33
N SER A 230 3.12 -2.96 -9.01
CA SER A 230 3.05 -4.23 -9.69
C SER A 230 3.79 -5.31 -8.88
N LEU A 231 3.05 -5.96 -7.99
CA LEU A 231 3.59 -6.97 -7.09
C LEU A 231 3.42 -8.37 -7.69
N LYS A 232 4.50 -9.14 -7.81
CA LYS A 232 4.45 -10.57 -8.15
C LYS A 232 4.41 -11.44 -6.90
N GLU A 233 5.21 -11.09 -5.91
CA GLU A 233 5.35 -11.86 -4.68
C GLU A 233 5.59 -10.94 -3.49
N VAL A 234 5.22 -11.44 -2.31
CA VAL A 234 5.42 -10.77 -1.03
C VAL A 234 6.14 -11.71 -0.09
N ILE A 235 7.08 -11.17 0.68
CA ILE A 235 7.86 -11.89 1.68
C ILE A 235 7.43 -11.38 3.05
N ILE A 236 6.70 -12.20 3.79
CA ILE A 236 6.33 -11.90 5.17
C ILE A 236 7.50 -12.36 6.07
N PRO A 237 8.13 -11.46 6.84
CA PRO A 237 9.30 -11.81 7.62
C PRO A 237 8.95 -12.75 8.78
N LYS A 238 9.92 -13.56 9.19
CA LYS A 238 9.87 -14.31 10.43
C LYS A 238 9.51 -13.40 11.61
N GLY A 239 8.64 -13.88 12.50
CA GLY A 239 8.18 -13.14 13.69
C GLY A 239 6.92 -12.32 13.46
N ASN A 240 6.51 -12.09 12.20
CA ASN A 240 5.14 -11.61 11.93
C ASN A 240 4.12 -12.73 12.18
N CYS A 241 2.84 -12.37 12.18
CA CYS A 241 1.77 -13.30 12.49
C CYS A 241 0.87 -13.59 11.29
N CYS A 242 0.18 -14.71 11.36
CA CYS A 242 -0.99 -15.00 10.54
C CYS A 242 -2.11 -15.60 11.39
N GLY A 243 -3.30 -15.72 10.81
CA GLY A 243 -4.50 -16.20 11.50
C GLY A 243 -5.68 -16.27 10.56
N LEU A 244 -6.88 -16.32 11.09
CA LEU A 244 -8.11 -16.35 10.31
C LEU A 244 -8.82 -15.03 10.43
N PHE A 245 -9.21 -14.43 9.30
CA PHE A 245 -9.95 -13.17 9.30
C PHE A 245 -11.02 -13.14 8.22
N SER A 246 -12.14 -12.48 8.53
CA SER A 246 -13.25 -12.24 7.61
C SER A 246 -13.43 -10.75 7.40
N SER A 247 -12.98 -10.26 6.25
CA SER A 247 -13.23 -8.89 5.82
C SER A 247 -14.71 -8.64 5.47
N VAL A 248 -15.50 -9.68 5.20
CA VAL A 248 -16.92 -9.55 4.83
C VAL A 248 -17.84 -9.53 6.06
N PHE A 249 -17.54 -10.34 7.07
CA PHE A 249 -18.40 -10.48 8.26
C PHE A 249 -17.85 -9.79 9.50
N GLY A 250 -16.61 -9.28 9.47
CA GLY A 250 -16.03 -8.52 10.56
C GLY A 250 -15.74 -9.39 11.78
N GLY A 251 -14.80 -10.31 11.65
CA GLY A 251 -14.41 -11.20 12.73
C GLY A 251 -13.45 -12.28 12.26
N GLY A 252 -12.85 -13.01 13.19
CA GLY A 252 -11.79 -13.95 12.87
C GLY A 252 -11.34 -14.73 14.09
N SER A 253 -10.08 -15.10 14.09
CA SER A 253 -9.39 -15.73 15.21
C SER A 253 -8.43 -14.72 15.87
N LEU A 254 -7.45 -15.13 16.67
CA LEU A 254 -6.60 -14.19 17.42
C LEU A 254 -5.52 -13.51 16.57
N LEU A 255 -5.13 -14.08 15.42
CA LEU A 255 -4.03 -13.61 14.56
C LEU A 255 -2.66 -13.63 15.27
N GLU A 256 -2.41 -14.68 16.05
CA GLU A 256 -1.25 -14.93 16.90
C GLU A 256 -0.39 -16.12 16.44
N MET A 257 -0.63 -16.70 15.25
CA MET A 257 0.31 -17.68 14.71
C MET A 257 1.59 -16.99 14.24
N GLU A 258 2.60 -16.99 15.12
CA GLU A 258 3.92 -16.44 14.81
C GLU A 258 4.64 -17.29 13.76
N LEU A 259 5.12 -16.62 12.71
CA LEU A 259 5.87 -17.23 11.63
C LEU A 259 7.30 -17.57 12.07
N LYS A 260 7.67 -18.84 11.93
CA LYS A 260 8.97 -19.39 12.34
C LYS A 260 10.10 -19.13 11.33
N GLN A 261 9.75 -18.72 10.11
CA GLN A 261 10.64 -18.45 9.00
C GLN A 261 10.00 -17.41 8.08
N ASP A 262 10.80 -16.81 7.21
CA ASP A 262 10.27 -15.91 6.17
C ASP A 262 9.36 -16.71 5.23
N VAL A 263 8.19 -16.14 4.92
CA VAL A 263 7.18 -16.77 4.09
C VAL A 263 7.05 -16.00 2.78
N ARG A 264 7.38 -16.68 1.68
CA ARG A 264 7.28 -16.14 0.32
C ARG A 264 5.95 -16.54 -0.30
N LEU A 265 5.08 -15.56 -0.53
CA LEU A 265 3.73 -15.72 -1.06
C LEU A 265 3.67 -15.19 -2.49
N LYS A 266 3.24 -16.02 -3.43
CA LYS A 266 3.03 -15.61 -4.82
C LYS A 266 1.63 -15.05 -4.98
N LEU A 267 1.51 -13.85 -5.54
CA LEU A 267 0.24 -13.15 -5.73
C LEU A 267 -0.46 -13.52 -7.05
N GLU A 268 0.03 -14.55 -7.75
CA GLU A 268 -0.57 -15.05 -8.99
C GLU A 268 -1.86 -15.84 -8.70
N GLY A 269 -2.97 -15.11 -8.53
CA GLY A 269 -4.30 -15.69 -8.45
C GLY A 269 -4.77 -16.20 -9.82
N LYS A 270 -5.06 -17.50 -9.94
CA LYS A 270 -5.83 -18.05 -11.07
C LYS A 270 -7.25 -18.29 -10.60
N GLY A 271 -8.17 -17.35 -10.89
CA GLY A 271 -9.54 -17.45 -10.42
C GLY A 271 -9.64 -17.26 -8.90
N CYS A 272 -10.23 -18.23 -8.19
CA CYS A 272 -10.41 -18.18 -6.74
C CYS A 272 -9.26 -18.84 -5.95
N HIS A 273 -8.14 -19.17 -6.59
CA HIS A 273 -7.00 -19.83 -5.94
C HIS A 273 -5.75 -18.97 -5.97
N GLY A 274 -5.11 -18.74 -4.81
CA GLY A 274 -3.82 -18.06 -4.69
C GLY A 274 -3.73 -17.16 -3.47
N PHE A 275 -2.90 -16.12 -3.54
CA PHE A 275 -2.82 -15.09 -2.49
C PHE A 275 -3.21 -13.73 -3.05
N ARG A 276 -3.94 -12.95 -2.26
CA ARG A 276 -4.36 -11.60 -2.59
C ARG A 276 -3.77 -10.61 -1.59
N PHE A 277 -3.01 -9.64 -2.08
CA PHE A 277 -2.48 -8.54 -1.30
C PHE A 277 -3.50 -7.40 -1.21
N ARG A 278 -3.72 -6.88 -0.01
CA ARG A 278 -4.60 -5.73 0.26
C ARG A 278 -4.05 -4.85 1.38
N LEU A 279 -4.37 -3.58 1.33
CA LEU A 279 -4.21 -2.69 2.49
C LEU A 279 -5.30 -3.02 3.52
N ASP A 280 -5.00 -2.90 4.82
CA ASP A 280 -5.98 -3.13 5.88
C ASP A 280 -6.79 -1.85 6.17
N TYR A 281 -7.82 -1.60 5.36
CA TYR A 281 -8.75 -0.50 5.55
C TYR A 281 -10.15 -0.85 5.01
N GLU A 282 -11.15 -0.04 5.36
CA GLU A 282 -12.54 -0.27 4.99
C GLU A 282 -12.87 0.42 3.67
N ARG A 283 -12.93 -0.35 2.57
CA ARG A 283 -13.26 0.18 1.23
C ARG A 283 -14.73 0.58 1.08
N SER A 284 -15.59 0.01 1.91
CA SER A 284 -17.02 0.22 1.87
C SER A 284 -17.63 -0.12 3.22
N LYS A 285 -18.89 0.27 3.42
CA LYS A 285 -19.68 -0.11 4.61
C LYS A 285 -19.90 -1.62 4.79
N TYR A 286 -19.43 -2.45 3.84
CA TYR A 286 -19.56 -3.92 3.86
C TYR A 286 -18.20 -4.62 3.95
N GLU A 287 -17.10 -3.87 4.08
CA GLU A 287 -15.76 -4.43 4.26
C GLU A 287 -15.19 -3.94 5.59
N TYR A 288 -14.64 -4.88 6.34
CA TYR A 288 -14.06 -4.65 7.66
C TYR A 288 -12.54 -4.71 7.59
N SER A 289 -11.88 -3.83 8.36
CA SER A 289 -10.44 -3.90 8.60
C SER A 289 -10.13 -4.64 9.90
N ILE A 290 -8.97 -5.28 9.98
CA ILE A 290 -8.49 -5.89 11.23
C ILE A 290 -8.34 -4.80 12.28
N ARG A 291 -7.78 -3.64 11.91
CA ARG A 291 -7.61 -2.49 12.80
C ARG A 291 -8.91 -2.10 13.49
N HIS A 292 -10.01 -1.99 12.75
CA HIS A 292 -11.31 -1.63 13.32
C HIS A 292 -11.93 -2.78 14.11
N VAL A 293 -11.98 -3.99 13.54
CA VAL A 293 -12.65 -5.15 14.18
C VAL A 293 -12.00 -5.52 15.51
N TYR A 294 -10.67 -5.45 15.59
CA TYR A 294 -9.91 -5.84 16.78
C TYR A 294 -9.60 -4.65 17.69
N GLY A 295 -9.84 -3.42 17.23
CA GLY A 295 -9.52 -2.20 17.99
C GLY A 295 -8.01 -2.05 18.25
N VAL A 296 -7.19 -2.45 17.28
CA VAL A 296 -5.72 -2.45 17.38
C VAL A 296 -5.10 -1.26 16.66
N ASP A 297 -3.82 -1.01 16.91
CA ASP A 297 -3.01 0.00 16.21
C ASP A 297 -2.00 -0.66 15.25
N ASP A 298 -1.18 0.15 14.58
CA ASP A 298 -0.24 -0.31 13.54
C ASP A 298 0.93 -1.14 14.10
N SER A 299 1.11 -1.20 15.44
CA SER A 299 2.07 -2.10 16.06
C SER A 299 1.64 -3.57 15.98
N PHE A 300 0.34 -3.84 15.88
CA PHE A 300 -0.21 -5.18 15.73
C PHE A 300 0.26 -5.88 14.44
N PHE A 301 0.52 -5.10 13.40
CA PHE A 301 0.96 -5.59 12.10
C PHE A 301 2.48 -5.88 12.06
N ASN A 302 3.17 -5.80 13.19
CA ASN A 302 4.58 -6.19 13.36
C ASN A 302 5.54 -5.51 12.37
N ASN A 303 6.30 -6.28 11.59
CA ASN A 303 7.40 -5.78 10.77
C ASN A 303 6.97 -5.55 9.31
N PRO A 304 7.70 -4.69 8.58
CA PRO A 304 7.48 -4.49 7.15
C PRO A 304 7.65 -5.77 6.33
N VAL A 305 6.80 -5.94 5.31
CA VAL A 305 6.85 -7.04 4.35
C VAL A 305 7.71 -6.63 3.16
N GLY A 306 8.47 -7.58 2.61
CA GLY A 306 9.27 -7.33 1.40
C GLY A 306 8.43 -7.52 0.14
N ILE A 307 8.60 -6.63 -0.84
CA ILE A 307 7.95 -6.72 -2.16
C ILE A 307 8.93 -7.26 -3.20
N VAL A 308 8.42 -8.13 -4.09
CA VAL A 308 9.13 -8.59 -5.29
C VAL A 308 8.27 -8.29 -6.53
N SER A 309 8.78 -7.46 -7.43
CA SER A 309 8.11 -6.99 -8.66
C SER A 309 8.47 -7.73 -9.94
#